data_AF-A0A961DLE6-F1
#
_entry.id   AF-A0A961DLE6-F1
#
_cell.length_a   1.000
_cell.length_b   1.000
_cell.length_c   1.000
_cell.angle_alpha   90.00
_cell.angle_beta   90.00
_cell.angle_gamma   90.00
#
_symmetry.space_group_name_H-M   'P 1'
#
loop_
_entity.id
_entity.type
_entity.pdbx_description
1 polymer ?
#
loop_
_entity_poly.entity_id
_entity_poly.type
_entity_poly.pdbx_seq_one_letter_code
_entity_poly.pdbx_strand_id
1 'polypeptide(L)'
;MSGITSSVGLISGIDSATLIEQLLAVEARPKVLANQRIVGLQLIQTSYLDLAARMRGLESAASAFRTAGSIFQAKSAASSNESSIRATATNNTPQGTFNFVVDRLVTTQQLLSRGFADRDSSPFGASSFTFESEQGKLTTDALLADLNSGGGVRRGTIEFTQDGETTRVDLSRAATINEVVNAINEAEDLDVTASINNGALVLTSSGAEFTVANANGSVGVVEDLGIAGSSTGGTLTGSALTGLSGSTLLRRLNDGNGVFVGTDSGVSRYDFVINVGGTDVQINIGGIYEEVTEDDVTTIELVEPAPTDVAGVMERINSQLADAGFTEVTVSIDGQGLRLEDTSGRAITVSEKNATSRTAKHLGLSGSNAGGLIVGERLVAGLGTVLLKNLNGGSGLTGDGQIDFTTRNGGAFSIDLSSAQTVEDIMDLVNNDATNAGRIRLSLNNAGNGLAVTDTTGGGGNLIIGGDAATSLGIATDPAGTASNSVRGNNLQ
;
A
#
# COMPACT_ATOMS: atom_id res chain seq x y z
N MET A 1 32.15 -94.46 -48.11
CA MET A 1 31.75 -93.21 -48.77
C MET A 1 30.65 -93.51 -49.78
N SER A 2 29.42 -93.06 -49.53
CA SER A 2 28.52 -92.47 -50.54
C SER A 2 27.19 -92.19 -49.85
N GLY A 3 26.81 -90.91 -49.76
CA GLY A 3 25.77 -90.41 -48.86
C GLY A 3 24.36 -90.85 -49.26
N ILE A 4 23.63 -91.38 -48.30
CA ILE A 4 22.18 -91.61 -48.40
C ILE A 4 21.51 -90.24 -48.26
N THR A 5 21.06 -89.68 -49.38
CA THR A 5 20.14 -88.54 -49.42
C THR A 5 18.73 -89.06 -49.15
N SER A 6 18.17 -88.68 -48.01
CA SER A 6 16.89 -89.16 -47.50
C SER A 6 15.69 -88.32 -48.00
N SER A 7 15.67 -87.91 -49.26
CA SER A 7 14.60 -87.03 -49.79
C SER A 7 13.93 -87.47 -51.10
N VAL A 8 14.14 -88.71 -51.55
CA VAL A 8 13.40 -89.27 -52.70
C VAL A 8 12.95 -90.70 -52.38
N GLY A 9 11.64 -90.93 -52.29
CA GLY A 9 11.07 -92.28 -52.20
C GLY A 9 11.31 -93.03 -53.51
N LEU A 10 12.04 -94.15 -53.45
CA LEU A 10 12.63 -94.85 -54.61
C LEU A 10 11.65 -95.55 -55.59
N ILE A 11 10.32 -95.40 -55.49
CA ILE A 11 9.37 -96.16 -56.34
C ILE A 11 8.26 -95.31 -57.01
N SER A 12 8.08 -94.06 -56.62
CA SER A 12 7.11 -93.17 -57.27
C SER A 12 7.78 -91.82 -57.44
N GLY A 13 7.95 -91.31 -58.66
CA GLY A 13 8.62 -90.04 -58.97
C GLY A 13 7.86 -88.81 -58.47
N ILE A 14 7.41 -88.84 -57.21
CA ILE A 14 6.71 -87.77 -56.50
C ILE A 14 7.76 -86.97 -55.75
N ASP A 15 7.86 -85.69 -56.10
CA ASP A 15 8.68 -84.71 -55.41
C ASP A 15 8.06 -84.43 -54.03
N SER A 16 8.43 -85.26 -53.06
CA SER A 16 7.89 -85.19 -51.70
C SER A 16 8.21 -83.87 -51.00
N ALA A 17 9.28 -83.16 -51.38
CA ALA A 17 9.62 -81.87 -50.81
C ALA A 17 8.58 -80.80 -51.21
N THR A 18 8.25 -80.72 -52.51
CA THR A 18 7.25 -79.76 -53.00
C THR A 18 5.83 -80.08 -52.49
N LEU A 19 5.48 -81.36 -52.34
CA LEU A 19 4.18 -81.77 -51.78
C LEU A 19 4.08 -81.44 -50.28
N ILE A 20 5.17 -81.63 -49.52
CA ILE A 20 5.26 -81.23 -48.11
C ILE A 20 5.15 -79.71 -47.99
N GLU A 21 5.84 -78.92 -48.83
CA GLU A 21 5.73 -77.47 -48.85
C GLU A 21 4.31 -76.99 -49.18
N GLN A 22 3.64 -77.62 -50.15
CA GLN A 22 2.25 -77.30 -50.50
C GLN A 22 1.27 -77.64 -49.36
N LEU A 23 1.44 -78.78 -48.69
CA LEU A 23 0.63 -79.15 -47.51
C LEU A 23 0.89 -78.21 -46.33
N LEU A 24 2.16 -77.86 -46.09
CA LEU A 24 2.57 -76.94 -45.03
C LEU A 24 2.08 -75.51 -45.31
N ALA A 25 2.00 -75.10 -46.58
CA ALA A 25 1.38 -73.84 -46.99
C ALA A 25 -0.15 -73.84 -46.80
N VAL A 26 -0.84 -74.97 -47.02
CA VAL A 26 -2.28 -75.11 -46.73
C VAL A 26 -2.54 -75.10 -45.22
N GLU A 27 -1.72 -75.80 -44.44
CA GLU A 27 -1.77 -75.82 -42.98
C GLU A 27 -1.42 -74.45 -42.38
N ALA A 28 -0.57 -73.66 -43.03
CA ALA A 28 -0.22 -72.30 -42.62
C ALA A 28 -1.26 -71.22 -43.03
N ARG A 29 -2.31 -71.54 -43.81
CA ARG A 29 -3.35 -70.56 -44.21
C ARG A 29 -4.02 -69.83 -43.04
N PRO A 30 -4.40 -70.49 -41.92
CA PRO A 30 -4.98 -69.80 -40.77
C PRO A 30 -4.01 -68.77 -40.18
N LYS A 31 -2.71 -69.08 -40.16
CA LYS A 31 -1.65 -68.16 -39.71
C LYS A 31 -1.51 -66.97 -40.65
N VAL A 32 -1.56 -67.19 -41.96
CA VAL A 32 -1.52 -66.09 -42.96
C VAL A 32 -2.74 -65.18 -42.82
N LEU A 33 -3.95 -65.74 -42.68
CA LEU A 33 -5.17 -64.97 -42.46
C LEU A 33 -5.14 -64.21 -41.12
N ALA A 34 -4.62 -64.82 -40.05
CA ALA A 34 -4.42 -64.15 -38.77
C ALA A 34 -3.41 -63.00 -38.87
N ASN A 35 -2.29 -63.19 -39.56
CA ASN A 35 -1.29 -62.14 -39.81
C ASN A 35 -1.88 -60.98 -40.64
N GLN A 36 -2.68 -61.27 -41.66
CA GLN A 36 -3.40 -60.23 -42.43
C GLN A 36 -4.37 -59.45 -41.54
N ARG A 37 -5.09 -60.14 -40.63
CA ARG A 37 -5.96 -59.49 -39.65
C ARG A 37 -5.18 -58.65 -38.65
N ILE A 38 -4.02 -59.11 -38.19
CA ILE A 38 -3.12 -58.34 -37.31
C ILE A 38 -2.65 -57.06 -38.02
N VAL A 39 -2.21 -57.14 -39.27
CA VAL A 39 -1.79 -55.97 -40.06
C VAL A 39 -2.96 -54.99 -40.24
N GLY A 40 -4.17 -55.49 -40.54
CA GLY A 40 -5.37 -54.65 -40.63
C GLY A 40 -5.71 -53.95 -39.31
N LEU A 41 -5.62 -54.67 -38.19
CA LEU A 41 -5.85 -54.09 -36.85
C LEU A 41 -4.76 -53.08 -36.45
N GLN A 42 -3.50 -53.31 -36.83
CA GLN A 42 -2.40 -52.35 -36.61
C GLN A 42 -2.58 -51.05 -37.41
N LEU A 43 -3.11 -51.15 -38.63
CA LEU A 43 -3.45 -49.98 -39.44
C LEU A 43 -4.56 -49.15 -38.77
N ILE A 44 -5.61 -49.83 -38.28
CA ILE A 44 -6.69 -49.19 -37.53
C ILE A 44 -6.17 -48.55 -36.24
N GLN A 45 -5.30 -49.23 -35.50
CA GLN A 45 -4.68 -48.67 -34.29
C GLN A 45 -3.88 -47.40 -34.61
N THR A 46 -3.09 -47.41 -35.70
CA THR A 46 -2.29 -46.26 -36.13
C THR A 46 -3.16 -45.08 -36.54
N SER A 47 -4.28 -45.30 -37.25
CA SER A 47 -5.19 -44.22 -37.63
C SER A 47 -5.91 -43.60 -36.42
N TYR A 48 -6.28 -44.40 -35.42
CA TYR A 48 -6.80 -43.88 -34.16
C TYR A 48 -5.76 -43.04 -33.39
N LEU A 49 -4.49 -43.46 -33.38
CA LEU A 49 -3.41 -42.69 -32.77
C LEU A 49 -3.16 -41.34 -33.49
N ASP A 50 -3.22 -41.31 -34.82
CA ASP A 50 -3.11 -40.06 -35.60
C ASP A 50 -4.29 -39.12 -35.32
N LEU A 51 -5.51 -39.64 -35.31
CA LEU A 51 -6.71 -38.87 -34.96
C LEU A 51 -6.60 -38.30 -33.54
N ALA A 52 -6.19 -39.12 -32.57
CA ALA A 52 -6.00 -38.68 -31.19
C ALA A 52 -4.90 -37.63 -31.04
N ALA A 53 -3.86 -37.66 -31.89
CA ALA A 53 -2.82 -36.62 -31.91
C ALA A 53 -3.37 -35.30 -32.47
N ARG A 54 -4.14 -35.34 -33.57
CA ARG A 54 -4.78 -34.15 -34.16
C ARG A 54 -5.82 -33.53 -33.23
N MET A 55 -6.64 -34.34 -32.57
CA MET A 55 -7.63 -33.86 -31.61
C MET A 55 -6.99 -33.20 -30.40
N ARG A 56 -5.90 -33.76 -29.86
CA ARG A 56 -5.13 -33.10 -28.79
C ARG A 56 -4.49 -31.79 -29.24
N GLY A 57 -4.04 -31.71 -30.49
CA GLY A 57 -3.56 -30.46 -31.08
C GLY A 57 -4.66 -29.38 -31.14
N LEU A 58 -5.86 -29.76 -31.57
CA LEU A 58 -7.03 -28.87 -31.57
C LEU A 58 -7.45 -28.46 -30.16
N GLU A 59 -7.49 -29.40 -29.22
CA GLU A 59 -7.81 -29.15 -27.82
C GLU A 59 -6.83 -28.15 -27.19
N SER A 60 -5.53 -28.30 -27.45
CA SER A 60 -4.50 -27.36 -27.00
C SER A 60 -4.70 -25.96 -27.56
N ALA A 61 -4.95 -25.84 -28.87
CA ALA A 61 -5.21 -24.55 -29.51
C ALA A 61 -6.50 -23.88 -28.98
N ALA A 62 -7.57 -24.64 -28.83
CA ALA A 62 -8.85 -24.16 -28.30
C ALA A 62 -8.74 -23.77 -26.82
N SER A 63 -8.00 -24.53 -26.02
CA SER A 63 -7.72 -24.20 -24.62
C SER A 63 -6.90 -22.91 -24.52
N ALA A 64 -5.87 -22.74 -25.34
CA ALA A 64 -5.10 -21.49 -25.35
C ALA A 64 -5.98 -20.26 -25.61
N PHE A 65 -6.94 -20.37 -26.53
CA PHE A 65 -7.90 -19.30 -26.83
C PHE A 65 -8.89 -19.05 -25.68
N ARG A 66 -9.42 -20.11 -25.04
CA ARG A 66 -10.40 -20.01 -23.95
C ARG A 66 -9.78 -19.51 -22.64
N THR A 67 -8.62 -20.03 -22.24
CA THR A 67 -7.99 -19.69 -20.94
C THR A 67 -7.24 -18.37 -20.98
N ALA A 68 -6.84 -17.89 -22.16
CA ALA A 68 -6.30 -16.56 -22.32
C ALA A 68 -7.43 -15.55 -22.55
N GLY A 69 -8.41 -15.47 -21.64
CA GLY A 69 -9.45 -14.42 -21.67
C GLY A 69 -8.92 -12.98 -21.77
N SER A 70 -7.60 -12.82 -21.59
CA SER A 70 -6.81 -11.62 -21.82
C SER A 70 -6.43 -11.29 -23.26
N ILE A 71 -6.58 -12.17 -24.26
CA ILE A 71 -6.05 -11.92 -25.62
C ILE A 71 -6.64 -10.62 -26.20
N PHE A 72 -7.93 -10.38 -25.95
CA PHE A 72 -8.65 -9.20 -26.42
C PHE A 72 -8.55 -8.00 -25.47
N GLN A 73 -7.94 -8.19 -24.30
CA GLN A 73 -7.68 -7.14 -23.31
C GLN A 73 -6.20 -6.73 -23.29
N ALA A 74 -5.37 -7.34 -24.14
CA ALA A 74 -3.94 -7.06 -24.23
C ALA A 74 -3.70 -5.61 -24.64
N LYS A 75 -2.83 -4.93 -23.89
CA LYS A 75 -2.47 -3.53 -24.10
C LYS A 75 -0.97 -3.42 -24.36
N SER A 76 -0.58 -2.51 -25.23
CA SER A 76 0.82 -2.15 -25.46
C SER A 76 1.12 -0.78 -24.88
N ALA A 77 2.27 -0.63 -24.22
CA ALA A 77 2.79 0.67 -23.81
C ALA A 77 3.89 1.11 -24.78
N ALA A 78 3.89 2.38 -25.15
CA ALA A 78 4.94 3.01 -25.94
C ALA A 78 5.52 4.20 -25.17
N SER A 79 6.84 4.37 -25.23
CA SER A 79 7.54 5.48 -24.58
C SER A 79 8.09 6.44 -25.63
N SER A 80 8.01 7.75 -25.36
CA SER A 80 8.64 8.76 -26.21
C SER A 80 10.18 8.71 -26.12
N ASN A 81 10.74 8.10 -25.08
CA ASN A 81 12.17 7.88 -24.90
C ASN A 81 12.45 6.53 -24.23
N GLU A 82 12.62 5.48 -25.03
CA GLU A 82 12.91 4.12 -24.57
C GLU A 82 14.30 3.92 -23.93
N SER A 83 15.21 4.90 -24.08
CA SER A 83 16.53 4.85 -23.44
C SER A 83 16.46 5.25 -21.96
N SER A 84 15.49 6.08 -21.59
CA SER A 84 15.28 6.53 -20.22
C SER A 84 14.23 5.69 -19.49
N ILE A 85 13.10 5.39 -20.15
CA ILE A 85 12.02 4.62 -19.53
C ILE A 85 11.34 3.71 -20.56
N ARG A 86 11.14 2.44 -20.16
CA ARG A 86 10.33 1.45 -20.89
C ARG A 86 9.20 1.01 -19.97
N ALA A 87 8.01 0.81 -20.52
CA ALA A 87 6.85 0.37 -19.79
C ALA A 87 6.26 -0.89 -20.43
N THR A 88 5.64 -1.74 -19.62
CA THR A 88 4.82 -2.87 -20.04
C THR A 88 3.42 -2.67 -19.48
N ALA A 89 2.40 -2.87 -20.32
CA ALA A 89 1.01 -2.77 -19.89
C ALA A 89 0.45 -4.17 -19.59
N THR A 90 -0.38 -4.26 -18.55
CA THR A 90 -1.16 -5.47 -18.24
C THR A 90 -2.60 -5.28 -18.74
N ASN A 91 -3.40 -6.34 -18.74
CA ASN A 91 -4.77 -6.29 -19.28
C ASN A 91 -5.66 -5.26 -18.55
N ASN A 92 -5.38 -5.02 -17.27
CA ASN A 92 -6.16 -4.12 -16.42
C ASN A 92 -5.66 -2.67 -16.46
N THR A 93 -4.59 -2.36 -17.20
CA THR A 93 -4.04 -1.01 -17.27
C THR A 93 -5.01 -0.06 -17.97
N PRO A 94 -5.42 1.08 -17.39
CA PRO A 94 -6.27 2.06 -18.07
C PRO A 94 -5.63 2.56 -19.37
N GLN A 95 -6.43 2.76 -20.43
CA GLN A 95 -5.92 3.31 -21.68
C GLN A 95 -5.77 4.83 -21.56
N GLY A 96 -4.57 5.35 -21.85
CA GLY A 96 -4.31 6.79 -21.76
C GLY A 96 -2.87 7.16 -22.06
N THR A 97 -2.61 8.47 -22.09
CA THR A 97 -1.26 9.04 -22.16
C THR A 97 -0.81 9.44 -20.76
N PHE A 98 0.38 9.00 -20.37
CA PHE A 98 0.99 9.28 -19.07
C PHE A 98 2.29 10.06 -19.28
N ASN A 99 2.47 11.16 -18.55
CA ASN A 99 3.67 11.99 -18.63
C ASN A 99 4.61 11.65 -17.48
N PHE A 100 5.86 11.29 -17.79
CA PHE A 100 6.90 10.93 -16.82
C PHE A 100 8.14 11.80 -17.02
N VAL A 101 8.77 12.20 -15.92
CA VAL A 101 10.09 12.85 -15.91
C VAL A 101 11.01 12.03 -15.03
N VAL A 102 12.16 11.61 -15.57
CA VAL A 102 13.16 10.80 -14.86
C VAL A 102 14.28 11.72 -14.38
N ASP A 103 14.40 11.93 -13.06
CA ASP A 103 15.49 12.74 -12.48
C ASP A 103 16.67 11.89 -12.00
N ARG A 104 16.43 10.84 -11.20
CA ARG A 104 17.47 9.95 -10.66
C ARG A 104 17.07 8.48 -10.69
N LEU A 105 18.05 7.61 -10.98
CA LEU A 105 17.88 6.16 -10.88
C LEU A 105 17.93 5.71 -9.42
N VAL A 106 17.11 4.74 -9.04
CA VAL A 106 17.22 4.08 -7.74
C VAL A 106 18.60 3.42 -7.65
N THR A 107 19.38 3.80 -6.64
CA THR A 107 20.64 3.15 -6.32
C THR A 107 20.41 2.14 -5.20
N THR A 108 21.10 1.01 -5.24
CA THR A 108 21.11 0.06 -4.12
C THR A 108 22.23 0.46 -3.16
N GLN A 109 21.92 0.53 -1.87
CA GLN A 109 22.94 0.73 -0.85
C GLN A 109 23.77 -0.56 -0.73
N GLN A 110 25.10 -0.46 -0.84
CA GLN A 110 26.02 -1.55 -0.52
C GLN A 110 26.83 -1.17 0.72
N LEU A 111 26.63 -1.90 1.80
CA LEU A 111 27.44 -1.81 3.01
C LEU A 111 28.43 -2.98 2.99
N LEU A 112 29.71 -2.70 2.80
CA LEU A 112 30.76 -3.70 2.96
C LEU A 112 31.26 -3.66 4.40
N SER A 113 31.19 -4.80 5.10
CA SER A 113 31.84 -4.93 6.40
C SER A 113 33.34 -4.71 6.28
N ARG A 114 33.93 -3.92 7.18
CA ARG A 114 35.39 -3.92 7.38
C ARG A 114 35.71 -5.29 7.99
N GLY A 115 36.29 -6.20 7.22
CA GLY A 115 36.39 -7.63 7.54
C GLY A 115 36.80 -7.96 8.98
N PHE A 116 36.29 -9.08 9.49
CA PHE A 116 36.57 -9.56 10.84
C PHE A 116 37.98 -10.18 10.95
N ALA A 117 38.57 -10.13 12.14
CA ALA A 117 39.93 -10.59 12.39
C ALA A 117 40.12 -12.11 12.20
N ASP A 118 39.06 -12.89 12.38
CA ASP A 118 39.03 -14.35 12.24
C ASP A 118 37.60 -14.84 11.94
N ARG A 119 37.47 -16.13 11.59
CA ARG A 119 36.19 -16.76 11.20
C ARG A 119 35.39 -17.30 12.39
N ASP A 120 36.07 -17.77 13.44
CA ASP A 120 35.49 -18.69 14.42
C ASP A 120 36.08 -18.60 15.85
N SER A 121 37.02 -17.68 16.13
CA SER A 121 37.66 -17.58 17.45
C SER A 121 37.22 -16.35 18.25
N SER A 122 36.87 -15.24 17.60
CA SER A 122 36.41 -14.01 18.26
C SER A 122 34.89 -13.84 18.10
N PRO A 123 34.09 -13.96 19.17
CA PRO A 123 32.68 -13.60 19.12
C PRO A 123 32.54 -12.11 18.78
N PHE A 124 31.74 -11.80 17.76
CA PHE A 124 31.46 -10.42 17.34
C PHE A 124 30.72 -9.59 18.41
N GLY A 125 30.28 -10.19 19.51
CA GLY A 125 29.69 -9.49 20.66
C GLY A 125 28.31 -8.89 20.41
N ALA A 126 27.71 -9.12 19.24
CA ALA A 126 26.36 -8.66 18.93
C ALA A 126 25.32 -9.48 19.70
N SER A 127 24.54 -8.80 20.55
CA SER A 127 23.38 -9.38 21.25
C SER A 127 22.12 -9.44 20.37
N SER A 128 22.04 -8.59 19.34
CA SER A 128 20.97 -8.61 18.34
C SER A 128 21.42 -7.93 17.04
N PHE A 129 20.72 -8.23 15.94
CA PHE A 129 20.81 -7.53 14.67
C PHE A 129 19.41 -7.00 14.34
N THR A 130 19.31 -5.70 14.09
CA THR A 130 18.06 -5.06 13.65
C THR A 130 18.27 -4.55 12.24
N PHE A 131 17.37 -4.92 11.33
CA PHE A 131 17.33 -4.44 9.96
C PHE A 131 16.13 -3.54 9.82
N GLU A 132 16.37 -2.27 9.49
CA GLU A 132 15.31 -1.26 9.35
C GLU A 132 15.28 -0.81 7.89
N SER A 133 14.10 -0.87 7.28
CA SER A 133 13.85 -0.27 5.95
C SER A 133 13.75 1.26 6.08
N GLU A 134 13.93 2.03 5.00
CA GLU A 134 13.60 3.47 5.03
C GLU A 134 12.10 3.72 5.28
N GLN A 135 11.26 2.72 5.01
CA GLN A 135 9.84 2.70 5.41
C GLN A 135 9.67 2.66 6.94
N GLY A 136 10.77 2.48 7.67
CA GLY A 136 11.01 2.49 9.11
C GLY A 136 10.75 3.80 9.86
N LYS A 137 10.56 4.90 9.11
CA LYS A 137 10.54 6.25 9.69
C LYS A 137 9.12 6.67 10.08
N LEU A 138 9.04 7.50 11.11
CA LEU A 138 7.83 8.21 11.56
C LEU A 138 7.56 9.48 10.75
N THR A 139 8.42 9.76 9.76
CA THR A 139 8.21 10.80 8.77
C THR A 139 8.10 10.15 7.41
N THR A 140 7.07 10.53 6.66
CA THR A 140 6.94 10.17 5.27
C THR A 140 7.29 11.36 4.40
N ASP A 141 8.10 11.14 3.38
CA ASP A 141 8.33 12.16 2.35
C ASP A 141 7.24 12.05 1.29
N ALA A 142 6.46 13.11 1.13
CA ALA A 142 5.35 13.10 0.19
C ALA A 142 5.82 13.51 -1.21
N LEU A 143 5.47 12.71 -2.21
CA LEU A 143 5.69 13.04 -3.61
C LEU A 143 4.83 14.25 -4.00
N LEU A 144 5.40 15.22 -4.70
CA LEU A 144 4.68 16.38 -5.21
C LEU A 144 3.53 15.99 -6.15
N ALA A 145 3.68 14.90 -6.90
CA ALA A 145 2.64 14.36 -7.78
C ALA A 145 1.41 13.85 -7.04
N ASP A 146 1.54 13.56 -5.74
CA ASP A 146 0.51 12.96 -4.91
C ASP A 146 -0.26 13.97 -4.06
N LEU A 147 0.21 15.22 -4.01
CA LEU A 147 -0.40 16.29 -3.23
C LEU A 147 -1.69 16.80 -3.90
N ASN A 148 -2.40 17.69 -3.21
CA ASN A 148 -3.65 18.29 -3.70
C ASN A 148 -4.69 17.24 -4.10
N SER A 149 -4.86 16.22 -3.25
CA SER A 149 -5.81 15.11 -3.50
C SER A 149 -5.56 14.35 -4.81
N GLY A 150 -4.29 14.24 -5.22
CA GLY A 150 -3.87 13.62 -6.48
C GLY A 150 -3.86 14.57 -7.68
N GLY A 151 -4.16 15.86 -7.49
CA GLY A 151 -3.96 16.89 -8.51
C GLY A 151 -2.47 17.19 -8.77
N GLY A 152 -1.62 16.88 -7.79
CA GLY A 152 -0.19 17.11 -7.83
C GLY A 152 0.20 18.57 -7.69
N VAL A 153 1.50 18.82 -7.72
CA VAL A 153 2.10 20.16 -7.75
C VAL A 153 2.90 20.33 -9.02
N ARG A 154 2.61 21.40 -9.77
CA ARG A 154 3.37 21.78 -10.95
C ARG A 154 4.78 22.21 -10.56
N ARG A 155 5.73 21.90 -11.42
CA ARG A 155 7.15 22.25 -11.27
C ARG A 155 7.44 23.60 -11.91
N GLY A 156 8.38 24.34 -11.34
CA GLY A 156 8.83 25.61 -11.88
C GLY A 156 9.68 26.39 -10.88
N THR A 157 9.88 27.67 -11.16
CA THR A 157 10.63 28.59 -10.31
C THR A 157 9.65 29.49 -9.57
N ILE A 158 9.86 29.63 -8.27
CA ILE A 158 9.13 30.56 -7.41
C ILE A 158 10.02 31.74 -7.07
N GLU A 159 9.43 32.90 -6.82
CA GLU A 159 10.15 34.11 -6.43
C GLU A 159 9.63 34.67 -5.12
N PHE A 160 10.56 35.07 -4.26
CA PHE A 160 10.34 35.71 -2.98
C PHE A 160 10.75 37.16 -3.11
N THR A 161 9.87 38.08 -2.73
CA THR A 161 10.19 39.51 -2.67
C THR A 161 10.19 40.00 -1.23
N GLN A 162 11.34 40.50 -0.75
CA GLN A 162 11.56 41.10 0.57
C GLN A 162 12.16 42.50 0.38
N ASP A 163 11.56 43.53 0.97
CA ASP A 163 12.05 44.92 0.90
C ASP A 163 12.33 45.44 -0.54
N GLY A 164 11.64 44.89 -1.54
CA GLY A 164 11.79 45.24 -2.96
C GLY A 164 12.88 44.45 -3.69
N GLU A 165 13.67 43.63 -3.00
CA GLU A 165 14.62 42.69 -3.59
C GLU A 165 13.92 41.36 -3.90
N THR A 166 14.30 40.69 -4.99
CA THR A 166 13.64 39.44 -5.43
C THR A 166 14.62 38.29 -5.56
N THR A 167 14.44 37.26 -4.75
CA THR A 167 15.22 36.02 -4.78
C THR A 167 14.40 34.91 -5.46
N ARG A 168 15.03 34.12 -6.33
CA ARG A 168 14.37 33.03 -7.06
C ARG A 168 14.82 31.68 -6.55
N VAL A 169 13.87 30.76 -6.38
CA VAL A 169 14.11 29.38 -5.98
C VAL A 169 13.60 28.46 -7.09
N ASP A 170 14.50 27.65 -7.66
CA ASP A 170 14.16 26.70 -8.71
C ASP A 170 13.69 25.36 -8.13
N LEU A 171 12.39 25.06 -8.29
CA LEU A 171 11.76 23.82 -7.88
C LEU A 171 11.54 22.88 -9.07
N SER A 172 12.09 23.17 -10.26
CA SER A 172 11.90 22.36 -11.46
C SER A 172 12.36 20.90 -11.28
N ARG A 173 13.34 20.69 -10.38
CA ARG A 173 13.92 19.38 -10.07
C ARG A 173 13.27 18.69 -8.88
N ALA A 174 12.56 19.41 -8.02
CA ALA A 174 11.94 18.85 -6.82
C ALA A 174 10.88 17.79 -7.18
N ALA A 175 11.00 16.61 -6.57
CA ALA A 175 10.07 15.49 -6.66
C ALA A 175 9.25 15.32 -5.37
N THR A 176 9.78 15.76 -4.24
CA THR A 176 9.15 15.61 -2.93
C THR A 176 8.96 16.94 -2.22
N ILE A 177 8.08 16.97 -1.22
CA ILE A 177 7.86 18.18 -0.43
C ILE A 177 9.09 18.56 0.40
N ASN A 178 9.86 17.57 0.89
CA ASN A 178 11.10 17.86 1.63
C ASN A 178 12.16 18.47 0.71
N GLU A 179 12.23 18.06 -0.56
CA GLU A 179 13.10 18.72 -1.53
C GLU A 179 12.69 20.19 -1.79
N VAL A 180 11.39 20.51 -1.75
CA VAL A 180 10.92 21.91 -1.81
C VAL A 180 11.34 22.69 -0.56
N VAL A 181 11.14 22.12 0.64
CA VAL A 181 11.57 22.73 1.91
C VAL A 181 13.07 23.00 1.89
N ASN A 182 13.87 22.02 1.48
CA ASN A 182 15.33 22.16 1.40
C ASN A 182 15.73 23.20 0.35
N ALA A 183 15.12 23.20 -0.83
CA ALA A 183 15.44 24.18 -1.87
C ALA A 183 15.16 25.62 -1.42
N ILE A 184 14.12 25.85 -0.61
CA ILE A 184 13.85 27.17 -0.02
C ILE A 184 14.87 27.49 1.07
N ASN A 185 15.14 26.56 1.99
CA ASN A 185 16.07 26.77 3.11
C ASN A 185 17.53 26.92 2.69
N GLU A 186 17.92 26.35 1.54
CA GLU A 186 19.27 26.43 0.98
C GLU A 186 19.44 27.59 0.00
N ALA A 187 18.38 28.37 -0.28
CA ALA A 187 18.45 29.51 -1.18
C ALA A 187 19.37 30.60 -0.60
N GLU A 188 20.43 30.94 -1.34
CA GLU A 188 21.29 32.06 -1.02
C GLU A 188 20.50 33.38 -1.09
N ASP A 189 20.79 34.31 -0.19
CA ASP A 189 20.14 35.63 -0.13
C ASP A 189 18.61 35.60 0.09
N LEU A 190 18.10 34.56 0.77
CA LEU A 190 16.71 34.46 1.23
C LEU A 190 16.63 34.35 2.75
N ASP A 191 16.06 35.37 3.42
CA ASP A 191 15.74 35.31 4.87
C ASP A 191 14.35 34.70 5.09
N VAL A 192 14.14 33.49 4.58
CA VAL A 192 12.91 32.72 4.78
C VAL A 192 13.27 31.27 5.09
N THR A 193 12.79 30.78 6.23
CA THR A 193 12.83 29.37 6.61
C THR A 193 11.49 28.71 6.30
N ALA A 194 11.53 27.68 5.46
CA ALA A 194 10.43 26.79 5.19
C ALA A 194 10.39 25.63 6.19
N SER A 195 9.18 25.31 6.64
CA SER A 195 8.87 24.15 7.47
C SER A 195 7.52 23.58 7.06
N ILE A 196 7.24 22.35 7.46
CA ILE A 196 5.93 21.74 7.28
C ILE A 196 5.24 21.77 8.64
N ASN A 197 4.01 22.27 8.69
CA ASN A 197 3.16 22.16 9.86
C ASN A 197 1.73 21.82 9.45
N ASN A 198 1.14 20.81 10.08
CA ASN A 198 -0.25 20.38 9.88
C ASN A 198 -0.63 20.18 8.40
N GLY A 199 0.29 19.57 7.65
CA GLY A 199 0.09 19.30 6.22
C GLY A 199 0.15 20.52 5.30
N ALA A 200 0.57 21.69 5.79
CA ALA A 200 0.81 22.90 5.02
C ALA A 200 2.29 23.32 5.08
N LEU A 201 2.74 24.07 4.07
CA LEU A 201 4.05 24.72 4.12
C LEU A 201 3.95 26.01 4.93
N VAL A 202 4.78 26.15 5.95
CA VAL A 202 4.90 27.36 6.77
C VAL A 202 6.24 28.02 6.49
N LEU A 203 6.17 29.27 6.05
CA LEU A 203 7.31 30.09 5.68
C LEU A 203 7.47 31.20 6.73
N THR A 204 8.65 31.30 7.32
CA THR A 204 8.95 32.26 8.41
C THR A 204 10.20 33.06 8.09
N SER A 205 10.16 34.38 8.25
CA SER A 205 11.30 35.29 8.15
C SER A 205 11.69 35.79 9.54
N SER A 206 12.94 36.27 9.69
CA SER A 206 13.44 36.84 10.95
C SER A 206 12.78 38.17 11.36
N GLY A 207 11.91 38.74 10.52
CA GLY A 207 11.04 39.87 10.88
C GLY A 207 10.55 40.72 9.71
N ALA A 208 11.05 40.50 8.48
CA ALA A 208 10.59 41.21 7.30
C ALA A 208 9.34 40.55 6.71
N GLU A 209 8.38 41.36 6.25
CA GLU A 209 7.31 40.86 5.40
C GLU A 209 7.88 40.48 4.03
N PHE A 210 7.32 39.42 3.44
CA PHE A 210 7.72 38.91 2.16
C PHE A 210 6.51 38.53 1.33
N THR A 211 6.69 38.51 0.01
CA THR A 211 5.66 38.02 -0.90
C THR A 211 6.20 36.86 -1.71
N VAL A 212 5.35 35.89 -2.01
CA VAL A 212 5.69 34.69 -2.76
C VAL A 212 4.83 34.63 -4.01
N ALA A 213 5.48 34.52 -5.16
CA ALA A 213 4.83 34.48 -6.48
C ALA A 213 5.51 33.45 -7.41
N ASN A 214 4.82 33.11 -8.50
CA ASN A 214 5.45 32.36 -9.57
C ASN A 214 6.43 33.26 -10.32
N ALA A 215 7.66 32.79 -10.54
CA ALA A 215 8.60 33.51 -11.39
C ALA A 215 8.12 33.52 -12.86
N ASN A 216 8.59 34.50 -13.63
CA ASN A 216 8.27 34.61 -15.06
C ASN A 216 8.51 33.28 -15.82
N GLY A 217 7.47 32.75 -16.46
CA GLY A 217 7.50 31.48 -17.20
C GLY A 217 7.05 30.25 -16.41
N SER A 218 6.86 30.37 -15.09
CA SER A 218 6.23 29.35 -14.25
C SER A 218 4.76 29.71 -14.00
N VAL A 219 3.87 28.72 -13.96
CA VAL A 219 2.43 28.96 -13.77
C VAL A 219 1.88 27.96 -12.77
N GLY A 220 1.39 28.48 -11.64
CA GLY A 220 0.61 27.70 -10.70
C GLY A 220 1.38 26.93 -9.64
N VAL A 221 2.70 27.11 -9.53
CA VAL A 221 3.54 26.38 -8.57
C VAL A 221 3.21 26.81 -7.14
N VAL A 222 3.13 28.12 -6.89
CA VAL A 222 2.83 28.66 -5.55
C VAL A 222 1.38 28.44 -5.14
N GLU A 223 0.46 28.39 -6.11
CA GLU A 223 -0.95 28.05 -5.89
C GLU A 223 -1.11 26.58 -5.54
N ASP A 224 -0.44 25.68 -6.28
CA ASP A 224 -0.45 24.25 -6.00
C ASP A 224 0.28 23.93 -4.68
N LEU A 225 1.30 24.71 -4.29
CA LEU A 225 1.95 24.63 -2.98
C LEU A 225 1.16 25.36 -1.87
N GLY A 226 0.06 26.03 -2.22
CA GLY A 226 -0.79 26.74 -1.26
C GLY A 226 -0.13 27.95 -0.58
N ILE A 227 0.98 28.47 -1.11
CA ILE A 227 1.81 29.55 -0.52
C ILE A 227 1.76 30.85 -1.32
N ALA A 228 0.82 31.00 -2.26
CA ALA A 228 0.65 32.25 -3.00
C ALA A 228 0.17 33.37 -2.06
N GLY A 229 0.93 34.45 -1.94
CA GLY A 229 0.51 35.62 -1.15
C GLY A 229 1.64 36.35 -0.43
N SER A 230 1.25 37.16 0.56
CA SER A 230 2.14 37.96 1.40
C SER A 230 2.12 37.46 2.83
N SER A 231 3.28 37.43 3.49
CA SER A 231 3.36 37.12 4.92
C SER A 231 2.81 38.26 5.76
N THR A 232 2.25 37.93 6.93
CA THR A 232 1.81 38.91 7.94
C THR A 232 2.69 38.75 9.16
N GLY A 233 3.40 39.80 9.57
CA GLY A 233 4.34 39.72 10.70
C GLY A 233 5.49 38.74 10.47
N GLY A 234 5.91 38.56 9.21
CA GLY A 234 7.01 37.68 8.83
C GLY A 234 6.67 36.18 8.76
N THR A 235 5.40 35.79 8.95
CA THR A 235 4.95 34.40 8.79
C THR A 235 3.88 34.28 7.70
N LEU A 236 4.03 33.28 6.83
CA LEU A 236 3.04 32.87 5.83
C LEU A 236 2.75 31.39 6.02
N THR A 237 1.52 31.07 6.42
CA THR A 237 1.02 29.70 6.51
C THR A 237 0.25 29.38 5.25
N GLY A 238 0.72 28.37 4.51
CA GLY A 238 0.06 27.91 3.30
C GLY A 238 -1.23 27.13 3.56
N SER A 239 -1.88 26.71 2.48
CA SER A 239 -3.03 25.79 2.55
C SER A 239 -2.56 24.34 2.77
N ALA A 240 -3.43 23.52 3.35
CA ALA A 240 -3.16 22.09 3.51
C ALA A 240 -3.02 21.41 2.13
N LEU A 241 -1.88 20.74 1.92
CA LEU A 241 -1.52 20.04 0.69
C LEU A 241 -1.95 18.56 0.71
N THR A 242 -2.26 18.08 1.90
CA THR A 242 -2.82 16.74 2.15
C THR A 242 -4.27 16.89 2.56
N GLY A 243 -5.11 15.99 2.05
CA GLY A 243 -6.53 16.00 2.33
C GLY A 243 -7.16 14.70 1.85
N LEU A 244 -8.26 14.33 2.50
CA LEU A 244 -9.09 13.23 2.03
C LEU A 244 -10.08 13.77 1.00
N SER A 245 -10.10 13.17 -0.17
CA SER A 245 -11.07 13.47 -1.23
C SER A 245 -11.71 12.18 -1.74
N GLY A 246 -12.80 12.30 -2.49
CA GLY A 246 -13.39 11.16 -3.20
C GLY A 246 -12.43 10.46 -4.15
N SER A 247 -11.51 11.20 -4.79
CA SER A 247 -10.47 10.66 -5.70
C SER A 247 -9.29 9.99 -4.99
N THR A 248 -9.24 10.03 -3.65
CA THR A 248 -8.14 9.44 -2.89
C THR A 248 -8.20 7.91 -3.00
N LEU A 249 -7.13 7.30 -3.51
CA LEU A 249 -7.05 5.85 -3.68
C LEU A 249 -6.99 5.12 -2.34
N LEU A 250 -7.71 3.99 -2.20
CA LEU A 250 -7.74 3.21 -0.96
C LEU A 250 -6.37 2.73 -0.51
N ARG A 251 -5.49 2.37 -1.45
CA ARG A 251 -4.11 1.94 -1.15
C ARG A 251 -3.26 3.03 -0.46
N ARG A 252 -3.69 4.29 -0.49
CA ARG A 252 -2.98 5.42 0.12
C ARG A 252 -3.41 5.66 1.57
N LEU A 253 -4.56 5.15 1.96
CA LEU A 253 -5.08 5.35 3.31
C LEU A 253 -4.19 4.62 4.33
N ASN A 254 -4.23 5.09 5.58
CA ASN A 254 -3.51 4.50 6.70
C ASN A 254 -2.00 4.39 6.44
N ASP A 255 -1.35 5.49 6.07
CA ASP A 255 0.10 5.56 5.78
C ASP A 255 0.56 4.61 4.67
N GLY A 256 -0.34 4.31 3.71
CA GLY A 256 -0.07 3.38 2.61
C GLY A 256 -0.34 1.91 2.92
N ASN A 257 -0.83 1.57 4.13
CA ASN A 257 -1.29 0.22 4.46
C ASN A 257 -2.62 -0.13 3.78
N GLY A 258 -3.36 0.90 3.35
CA GLY A 258 -4.63 0.78 2.67
C GLY A 258 -5.79 0.34 3.56
N VAL A 259 -6.84 -0.16 2.92
CA VAL A 259 -8.04 -0.67 3.59
C VAL A 259 -8.09 -2.18 3.44
N PHE A 260 -8.32 -2.87 4.56
CA PHE A 260 -8.51 -4.31 4.51
C PHE A 260 -9.83 -4.61 3.82
N VAL A 261 -9.78 -5.43 2.78
CA VAL A 261 -10.93 -5.96 2.06
C VAL A 261 -10.87 -7.47 2.25
N GLY A 262 -11.94 -8.07 2.77
CA GLY A 262 -11.99 -9.49 3.06
C GLY A 262 -11.66 -10.35 1.84
N THR A 263 -11.11 -11.54 2.08
CA THR A 263 -10.78 -12.49 1.02
C THR A 263 -11.89 -13.49 0.73
N ASP A 264 -12.98 -13.42 1.49
CA ASP A 264 -14.14 -14.27 1.31
C ASP A 264 -14.76 -14.04 -0.08
N SER A 265 -15.29 -15.11 -0.66
CA SER A 265 -15.94 -15.12 -1.98
C SER A 265 -17.34 -15.72 -1.87
N GLY A 266 -18.24 -15.33 -2.78
CA GLY A 266 -19.63 -15.75 -2.79
C GLY A 266 -20.63 -14.61 -2.60
N VAL A 267 -21.91 -14.93 -2.74
CA VAL A 267 -23.01 -13.95 -2.87
C VAL A 267 -23.46 -13.28 -1.55
N SER A 268 -23.14 -13.87 -0.39
CA SER A 268 -23.47 -13.31 0.93
C SER A 268 -22.25 -12.75 1.66
N ARG A 269 -21.22 -12.36 0.89
CA ARG A 269 -19.99 -11.79 1.43
C ARG A 269 -20.25 -10.37 1.96
N TYR A 270 -19.70 -10.06 3.13
CA TYR A 270 -19.57 -8.72 3.70
C TYR A 270 -18.24 -8.60 4.46
N ASP A 271 -17.84 -7.36 4.75
CA ASP A 271 -16.58 -7.00 5.40
C ASP A 271 -16.79 -6.48 6.84
N PHE A 272 -17.85 -5.72 7.08
CA PHE A 272 -18.23 -5.21 8.41
C PHE A 272 -19.75 -5.01 8.51
N VAL A 273 -20.25 -4.64 9.69
CA VAL A 273 -21.67 -4.45 9.98
C VAL A 273 -21.92 -3.05 10.51
N ILE A 274 -22.97 -2.41 10.02
CA ILE A 274 -23.53 -1.17 10.58
C ILE A 274 -24.88 -1.52 11.20
N ASN A 275 -24.97 -1.48 12.53
CA ASN A 275 -26.23 -1.57 13.24
C ASN A 275 -26.88 -0.17 13.28
N VAL A 276 -28.09 -0.05 12.73
CA VAL A 276 -28.89 1.18 12.76
C VAL A 276 -30.16 0.93 13.57
N GLY A 277 -30.26 1.56 14.73
CA GLY A 277 -31.44 1.45 15.59
C GLY A 277 -31.82 0.02 15.98
N GLY A 278 -30.84 -0.89 16.06
CA GLY A 278 -31.04 -2.31 16.37
C GLY A 278 -31.08 -3.25 15.16
N THR A 279 -31.03 -2.73 13.93
CA THR A 279 -31.00 -3.56 12.70
C THR A 279 -29.60 -3.63 12.13
N ASP A 280 -29.07 -4.84 11.94
CA ASP A 280 -27.75 -5.06 11.34
C ASP A 280 -27.81 -4.97 9.80
N VAL A 281 -27.02 -4.06 9.24
CA VAL A 281 -26.76 -3.97 7.79
C VAL A 281 -25.37 -4.50 7.53
N GLN A 282 -25.27 -5.56 6.73
CA GLN A 282 -24.00 -6.16 6.32
C GLN A 282 -23.41 -5.39 5.14
N ILE A 283 -22.21 -4.83 5.33
CA ILE A 283 -21.58 -3.97 4.34
C ILE A 283 -20.45 -4.70 3.61
N ASN A 284 -20.51 -4.74 2.29
CA ASN A 284 -19.52 -5.34 1.39
C ASN A 284 -18.84 -4.27 0.52
N ILE A 285 -17.55 -4.04 0.76
CA ILE A 285 -16.68 -3.17 -0.04
C ILE A 285 -15.72 -3.97 -0.94
N GLY A 286 -15.93 -5.28 -1.07
CA GLY A 286 -15.26 -6.14 -2.04
C GLY A 286 -16.02 -6.26 -3.36
N GLY A 287 -15.71 -7.31 -4.12
CA GLY A 287 -16.49 -7.68 -5.31
C GLY A 287 -17.88 -8.17 -4.90
N ILE A 288 -18.90 -7.70 -5.61
CA ILE A 288 -20.28 -8.19 -5.49
C ILE A 288 -20.48 -9.28 -6.53
N TYR A 289 -20.91 -10.44 -6.07
CA TYR A 289 -21.19 -11.60 -6.88
C TYR A 289 -22.67 -11.94 -6.80
N GLU A 290 -23.26 -12.36 -7.92
CA GLU A 290 -24.64 -12.84 -7.97
C GLU A 290 -24.69 -14.22 -8.62
N GLU A 291 -25.70 -15.00 -8.23
CA GLU A 291 -26.01 -16.26 -8.89
C GLU A 291 -26.79 -15.97 -10.17
N VAL A 292 -26.21 -16.33 -11.31
CA VAL A 292 -26.84 -16.21 -12.62
C VAL A 292 -27.20 -17.61 -13.09
N THR A 293 -28.48 -17.86 -13.35
CA THR A 293 -28.95 -19.12 -13.93
C THR A 293 -29.27 -18.92 -15.39
N GLU A 294 -28.50 -19.57 -16.26
CA GLU A 294 -28.74 -19.65 -17.70
C GLU A 294 -28.73 -21.12 -18.12
N ASP A 295 -29.74 -21.55 -18.88
CA ASP A 295 -29.88 -22.94 -19.37
C ASP A 295 -29.74 -24.04 -18.28
N ASP A 296 -30.41 -23.87 -17.14
CA ASP A 296 -30.34 -24.81 -15.98
C ASP A 296 -28.94 -24.94 -15.34
N VAL A 297 -28.01 -24.04 -15.65
CA VAL A 297 -26.68 -23.94 -15.02
C VAL A 297 -26.60 -22.65 -14.20
N THR A 298 -26.39 -22.79 -12.89
CA THR A 298 -26.11 -21.64 -12.02
C THR A 298 -24.61 -21.39 -11.94
N THR A 299 -24.18 -20.21 -12.39
CA THR A 299 -22.83 -19.69 -12.23
C THR A 299 -22.83 -18.54 -11.22
N ILE A 300 -21.68 -18.28 -10.60
CA ILE A 300 -21.47 -17.10 -9.77
C ILE A 300 -20.68 -16.11 -10.60
N GLU A 301 -21.29 -14.97 -10.91
CA GLU A 301 -20.69 -13.93 -11.74
C GLU A 301 -20.40 -12.68 -10.93
N LEU A 302 -19.29 -12.01 -11.24
CA LEU A 302 -18.94 -10.72 -10.65
C LEU A 302 -19.79 -9.64 -11.31
N VAL A 303 -20.73 -9.06 -10.57
CA VAL A 303 -21.62 -8.00 -11.05
C VAL A 303 -21.00 -6.63 -10.84
N GLU A 304 -20.32 -6.42 -9.71
CA GLU A 304 -19.69 -5.15 -9.39
C GLU A 304 -18.29 -5.37 -8.82
N PRO A 305 -17.23 -4.74 -9.39
CA PRO A 305 -15.87 -4.86 -8.85
C PRO A 305 -15.73 -4.13 -7.51
N ALA A 306 -14.65 -4.40 -6.78
CA ALA A 306 -14.34 -3.65 -5.56
C ALA A 306 -13.97 -2.19 -5.90
N PRO A 307 -14.43 -1.19 -5.10
CA PRO A 307 -14.01 0.19 -5.24
C PRO A 307 -12.49 0.35 -5.03
N THR A 308 -11.90 1.31 -5.74
CA THR A 308 -10.45 1.60 -5.69
C THR A 308 -10.12 2.93 -5.02
N ASP A 309 -11.12 3.77 -4.79
CA ASP A 309 -11.04 5.08 -4.17
C ASP A 309 -12.12 5.29 -3.10
N VAL A 310 -12.01 6.41 -2.37
CA VAL A 310 -12.91 6.76 -1.28
C VAL A 310 -14.33 7.06 -1.78
N ALA A 311 -14.48 7.68 -2.96
CA ALA A 311 -15.79 7.94 -3.56
C ALA A 311 -16.56 6.63 -3.78
N GLY A 312 -15.93 5.64 -4.40
CA GLY A 312 -16.54 4.33 -4.64
C GLY A 312 -16.88 3.59 -3.34
N VAL A 313 -16.06 3.71 -2.30
CA VAL A 313 -16.40 3.13 -0.98
C VAL A 313 -17.62 3.83 -0.37
N MET A 314 -17.67 5.16 -0.38
CA MET A 314 -18.83 5.90 0.16
C MET A 314 -20.11 5.57 -0.61
N GLU A 315 -20.04 5.55 -1.95
CA GLU A 315 -21.16 5.18 -2.80
C GLU A 315 -21.64 3.76 -2.49
N ARG A 316 -20.70 2.81 -2.36
CA ARG A 316 -21.02 1.43 -2.02
C ARG A 316 -21.72 1.29 -0.66
N ILE A 317 -21.20 1.97 0.37
CA ILE A 317 -21.80 1.92 1.71
C ILE A 317 -23.20 2.55 1.69
N ASN A 318 -23.34 3.73 1.07
CA ASN A 318 -24.60 4.46 1.01
C ASN A 318 -25.67 3.69 0.21
N SER A 319 -25.29 3.04 -0.89
CA SER A 319 -26.21 2.19 -1.66
C SER A 319 -26.71 1.02 -0.83
N GLN A 320 -25.82 0.29 -0.14
CA GLN A 320 -26.22 -0.87 0.66
C GLN A 320 -27.08 -0.49 1.88
N LEU A 321 -26.83 0.68 2.49
CA LEU A 321 -27.70 1.22 3.54
C LEU A 321 -29.08 1.58 2.98
N ALA A 322 -29.14 2.23 1.81
CA ALA A 322 -30.39 2.56 1.14
C ALA A 322 -31.20 1.31 0.76
N ASP A 323 -30.54 0.27 0.26
CA ASP A 323 -31.16 -1.02 -0.09
C ASP A 323 -31.72 -1.74 1.15
N ALA A 324 -31.08 -1.54 2.32
CA ALA A 324 -31.58 -1.99 3.62
C ALA A 324 -32.70 -1.10 4.20
N GLY A 325 -33.10 -0.04 3.50
CA GLY A 325 -34.18 0.88 3.90
C GLY A 325 -33.72 2.06 4.76
N PHE A 326 -32.42 2.32 4.87
CA PHE A 326 -31.83 3.38 5.70
C PHE A 326 -31.26 4.53 4.85
N THR A 327 -32.11 5.21 4.08
CA THR A 327 -31.68 6.33 3.21
C THR A 327 -31.28 7.59 3.99
N GLU A 328 -31.65 7.71 5.26
CA GLU A 328 -31.25 8.82 6.13
C GLU A 328 -29.85 8.66 6.71
N VAL A 329 -29.25 7.47 6.56
CA VAL A 329 -27.92 7.13 7.06
C VAL A 329 -26.93 7.24 5.91
N THR A 330 -25.97 8.16 6.04
CA THR A 330 -25.01 8.45 4.98
C THR A 330 -23.58 8.52 5.52
N VAL A 331 -22.65 7.98 4.74
CA VAL A 331 -21.21 8.20 4.89
C VAL A 331 -20.81 9.37 4.00
N SER A 332 -20.05 10.30 4.57
CA SER A 332 -19.44 11.42 3.86
C SER A 332 -18.03 11.70 4.38
N ILE A 333 -17.24 12.49 3.63
CA ILE A 333 -15.93 12.95 4.08
C ILE A 333 -16.13 14.05 5.14
N ASP A 334 -15.33 13.99 6.20
CA ASP A 334 -15.23 15.03 7.23
C ASP A 334 -13.77 15.32 7.53
N GLY A 335 -13.28 16.47 7.06
CA GLY A 335 -11.86 16.82 7.12
C GLY A 335 -10.97 15.75 6.46
N GLN A 336 -10.27 14.98 7.29
CA GLN A 336 -9.32 13.93 6.87
C GLN A 336 -9.79 12.52 7.24
N GLY A 337 -11.03 12.39 7.68
CA GLY A 337 -11.69 11.13 7.98
C GLY A 337 -13.02 10.99 7.26
N LEU A 338 -13.72 9.91 7.58
CA LEU A 338 -15.11 9.70 7.16
C LEU A 338 -16.02 9.95 8.36
N ARG A 339 -17.22 10.47 8.12
CA ARG A 339 -18.29 10.50 9.11
C ARG A 339 -19.47 9.69 8.61
N LEU A 340 -20.13 8.99 9.52
CA LEU A 340 -21.38 8.27 9.31
C LEU A 340 -22.46 8.98 10.12
N GLU A 341 -23.49 9.48 9.43
CA GLU A 341 -24.56 10.28 10.03
C GLU A 341 -25.92 9.71 9.68
N ASP A 342 -26.75 9.45 10.70
CA ASP A 342 -28.18 9.22 10.59
C ASP A 342 -28.93 10.49 10.96
N THR A 343 -29.53 11.13 9.96
CA THR A 343 -30.31 12.36 10.18
C THR A 343 -31.61 12.13 10.97
N SER A 344 -32.03 10.86 11.16
CA SER A 344 -33.12 10.50 12.07
C SER A 344 -32.69 10.38 13.53
N GLY A 345 -31.39 10.45 13.83
CA GLY A 345 -30.83 10.41 15.18
C GLY A 345 -30.94 9.05 15.88
N ARG A 346 -31.07 7.94 15.15
CA ARG A 346 -31.05 6.60 15.75
C ARG A 346 -29.64 6.26 16.23
N ALA A 347 -29.54 5.36 17.20
CA ALA A 347 -28.24 4.83 17.60
C ALA A 347 -27.59 4.07 16.43
N ILE A 348 -26.31 4.35 16.18
CA ILE A 348 -25.50 3.65 15.19
C ILE A 348 -24.35 2.94 15.89
N THR A 349 -24.09 1.70 15.50
CA THR A 349 -22.88 0.97 15.89
C THR A 349 -22.23 0.35 14.68
N VAL A 350 -20.93 0.54 14.51
CA VAL A 350 -20.15 -0.06 13.44
C VAL A 350 -19.20 -1.07 14.06
N SER A 351 -19.35 -2.34 13.66
CA SER A 351 -18.54 -3.44 14.15
C SER A 351 -17.91 -4.23 13.01
N GLU A 352 -16.69 -4.69 13.23
CA GLU A 352 -16.02 -5.61 12.31
C GLU A 352 -16.79 -6.92 12.19
N LYS A 353 -16.67 -7.58 11.03
CA LYS A 353 -17.26 -8.92 10.82
C LYS A 353 -16.78 -9.95 11.83
N ASN A 354 -15.50 -9.92 12.19
CA ASN A 354 -14.88 -10.84 13.15
C ASN A 354 -13.59 -10.23 13.74
N ALA A 355 -12.98 -10.92 14.70
CA ALA A 355 -11.78 -10.46 15.41
C ALA A 355 -10.54 -10.27 14.52
N THR A 356 -10.52 -10.84 13.31
CA THR A 356 -9.42 -10.71 12.34
C THR A 356 -9.68 -9.65 11.26
N SER A 357 -10.94 -9.23 11.08
CA SER A 357 -11.30 -8.14 10.18
C SER A 357 -10.87 -6.79 10.75
N ARG A 358 -10.50 -5.87 9.84
CA ARG A 358 -10.04 -4.52 10.16
C ARG A 358 -10.64 -3.47 9.22
N THR A 359 -11.68 -3.82 8.47
CA THR A 359 -12.20 -2.95 7.40
C THR A 359 -12.78 -1.67 7.97
N ALA A 360 -13.66 -1.77 8.98
CA ALA A 360 -14.27 -0.61 9.61
C ALA A 360 -13.22 0.25 10.35
N LYS A 361 -12.25 -0.38 11.01
CA LYS A 361 -11.11 0.29 11.67
C LYS A 361 -10.24 1.03 10.64
N HIS A 362 -9.92 0.39 9.51
CA HIS A 362 -9.12 1.01 8.44
C HIS A 362 -9.87 2.13 7.72
N LEU A 363 -11.20 2.10 7.70
CA LEU A 363 -12.05 3.20 7.25
C LEU A 363 -12.30 4.25 8.35
N GLY A 364 -11.79 4.02 9.57
CA GLY A 364 -11.94 4.93 10.71
C GLY A 364 -13.36 5.00 11.26
N LEU A 365 -14.28 4.15 10.82
CA LEU A 365 -15.70 4.22 11.17
C LEU A 365 -16.09 3.33 12.36
N SER A 366 -15.16 2.53 12.89
CA SER A 366 -15.43 1.64 14.03
C SER A 366 -15.82 2.44 15.28
N GLY A 367 -16.95 2.10 15.90
CA GLY A 367 -17.43 2.80 17.08
C GLY A 367 -18.94 2.70 17.25
N SER A 368 -19.46 3.37 18.27
CA SER A 368 -20.89 3.42 18.54
C SER A 368 -21.30 4.80 19.03
N ASN A 369 -22.43 5.31 18.57
CA ASN A 369 -22.97 6.59 19.00
C ASN A 369 -24.50 6.51 19.12
N ALA A 370 -25.05 7.00 20.23
CA ALA A 370 -26.49 6.97 20.49
C ALA A 370 -27.28 8.07 19.75
N GLY A 371 -26.61 9.15 19.32
CA GLY A 371 -27.19 10.30 18.64
C GLY A 371 -27.04 10.28 17.12
N GLY A 372 -26.67 9.14 16.53
CA GLY A 372 -26.64 8.96 15.08
C GLY A 372 -25.45 9.58 14.36
N LEU A 373 -24.42 10.06 15.05
CA LEU A 373 -23.22 10.60 14.41
C LEU A 373 -21.96 9.87 14.90
N ILE A 374 -21.28 9.22 13.97
CA ILE A 374 -19.92 8.70 14.17
C ILE A 374 -18.98 9.57 13.33
N VAL A 375 -18.18 10.40 14.00
CA VAL A 375 -17.03 11.06 13.38
C VAL A 375 -15.89 10.07 13.42
N GLY A 376 -15.44 9.64 12.24
CA GLY A 376 -14.40 8.63 12.13
C GLY A 376 -13.00 9.18 12.36
N GLU A 377 -12.07 8.26 12.58
CA GLU A 377 -10.66 8.59 12.72
C GLU A 377 -10.05 9.10 11.41
N ARG A 378 -8.97 9.87 11.53
CA ARG A 378 -8.16 10.33 10.40
C ARG A 378 -7.64 9.15 9.58
N LEU A 379 -7.71 9.26 8.25
CA LEU A 379 -7.30 8.21 7.30
C LEU A 379 -6.04 8.53 6.51
N VAL A 380 -5.65 9.80 6.44
CA VAL A 380 -4.47 10.26 5.71
C VAL A 380 -3.58 11.01 6.71
N ALA A 381 -2.31 10.60 6.83
CA ALA A 381 -1.35 11.37 7.60
C ALA A 381 -1.14 12.76 6.99
N GLY A 382 -0.79 13.71 7.86
CA GLY A 382 -0.21 14.97 7.40
C GLY A 382 1.13 14.75 6.69
N LEU A 383 1.66 15.82 6.10
CA LEU A 383 3.00 15.82 5.52
C LEU A 383 4.05 15.66 6.62
N GLY A 384 5.07 14.81 6.39
CA GLY A 384 6.18 14.67 7.33
C GLY A 384 5.80 13.96 8.64
N THR A 385 4.68 13.24 8.69
CA THR A 385 4.24 12.52 9.89
C THR A 385 3.57 11.19 9.53
N VAL A 386 3.19 10.43 10.56
CA VAL A 386 2.43 9.17 10.46
C VAL A 386 1.24 9.20 11.43
N LEU A 387 0.21 8.40 11.14
CA LEU A 387 -1.00 8.32 11.96
C LEU A 387 -0.70 7.58 13.27
N LEU A 388 -1.21 8.09 14.39
CA LEU A 388 -1.00 7.45 15.69
C LEU A 388 -1.57 6.05 15.75
N LYS A 389 -2.71 5.80 15.10
CA LYS A 389 -3.34 4.48 15.06
C LYS A 389 -2.51 3.40 14.37
N ASN A 390 -1.51 3.81 13.57
CA ASN A 390 -0.62 2.89 12.86
C ASN A 390 0.66 2.57 13.64
N LEU A 391 0.93 3.29 14.75
CA LEU A 391 2.08 3.01 15.61
C LEU A 391 1.94 1.65 16.30
N ASN A 392 3.07 1.10 16.75
CA ASN A 392 3.16 -0.16 17.50
C ASN A 392 2.45 -1.32 16.77
N GLY A 393 2.74 -1.50 15.49
CA GLY A 393 2.13 -2.53 14.64
C GLY A 393 0.62 -2.36 14.42
N GLY A 394 0.12 -1.11 14.41
CA GLY A 394 -1.31 -0.81 14.25
C GLY A 394 -2.16 -0.95 15.52
N SER A 395 -1.50 -1.11 16.68
CA SER A 395 -2.15 -1.06 17.99
C SER A 395 -2.48 0.38 18.41
N GLY A 396 -1.70 1.33 17.89
CA GLY A 396 -1.84 2.75 18.17
C GLY A 396 -1.28 3.16 19.53
N LEU A 397 -1.74 4.32 20.01
CA LEU A 397 -1.47 4.79 21.36
C LEU A 397 -2.43 4.08 22.33
N THR A 398 -1.89 3.54 23.43
CA THR A 398 -2.70 2.92 24.50
C THR A 398 -2.61 3.75 25.77
N GLY A 399 -3.64 3.67 26.62
CA GLY A 399 -3.70 4.37 27.90
C GLY A 399 -4.70 5.50 27.97
N ASP A 400 -4.51 6.38 28.95
CA ASP A 400 -5.32 7.57 29.24
C ASP A 400 -4.98 8.78 28.35
N GLY A 401 -3.98 8.65 27.48
CA GLY A 401 -3.51 9.73 26.61
C GLY A 401 -2.69 10.79 27.35
N GLN A 402 -2.24 10.54 28.57
CA GLN A 402 -1.54 11.52 29.39
C GLN A 402 -0.04 11.19 29.51
N ILE A 403 0.81 12.22 29.42
CA ILE A 403 2.25 12.11 29.69
C ILE A 403 2.61 12.99 30.87
N ASP A 404 3.17 12.37 31.91
CA ASP A 404 3.69 13.06 33.08
C ASP A 404 5.18 13.31 32.94
N PHE A 405 5.60 14.56 33.13
CA PHE A 405 7.00 14.97 33.15
C PHE A 405 7.39 15.45 34.53
N THR A 406 8.58 15.05 34.99
CA THR A 406 9.32 15.73 36.06
C THR A 406 10.70 16.08 35.55
N THR A 407 10.98 17.37 35.41
CA THR A 407 12.25 17.90 34.91
C THR A 407 13.35 17.81 35.97
N ARG A 408 14.60 17.96 35.55
CA ARG A 408 15.78 17.87 36.41
C ARG A 408 15.89 18.97 37.45
N ASN A 409 15.21 20.10 37.25
CA ASN A 409 15.05 21.16 38.25
C ASN A 409 13.91 20.88 39.26
N GLY A 410 13.21 19.75 39.14
CA GLY A 410 12.11 19.33 40.01
C GLY A 410 10.72 19.81 39.58
N GLY A 411 10.59 20.48 38.44
CA GLY A 411 9.30 20.90 37.90
C GLY A 411 8.48 19.71 37.41
N ALA A 412 7.28 19.51 37.94
CA ALA A 412 6.36 18.47 37.49
C ALA A 412 5.17 19.07 36.76
N PHE A 413 4.78 18.46 35.64
CA PHE A 413 3.62 18.85 34.85
C PHE A 413 3.15 17.65 34.01
N SER A 414 1.98 17.77 33.42
CA SER A 414 1.39 16.72 32.63
C SER A 414 0.75 17.29 31.38
N ILE A 415 0.82 16.54 30.28
CA ILE A 415 0.32 16.94 28.97
C ILE A 415 -0.70 15.90 28.50
N ASP A 416 -1.85 16.40 28.07
CA ASP A 416 -2.93 15.60 27.49
C ASP A 416 -2.74 15.47 25.97
N LEU A 417 -2.72 14.24 25.46
CA LEU A 417 -2.62 13.88 24.05
C LEU A 417 -3.95 13.42 23.46
N SER A 418 -5.06 13.54 24.18
CA SER A 418 -6.38 13.06 23.75
C SER A 418 -6.84 13.66 22.40
N SER A 419 -6.35 14.85 22.04
CA SER A 419 -6.63 15.50 20.74
C SER A 419 -5.66 15.12 19.62
N ALA A 420 -4.60 14.36 19.90
CA ALA A 420 -3.58 14.01 18.92
C ALA A 420 -4.07 12.91 17.97
N GLN A 421 -3.79 13.05 16.67
CA GLN A 421 -4.09 12.03 15.66
C GLN A 421 -2.84 11.57 14.89
N THR A 422 -1.76 12.35 14.93
CA THR A 422 -0.47 12.08 14.27
C THR A 422 0.71 12.24 15.23
N VAL A 423 1.88 11.73 14.84
CA VAL A 423 3.13 11.93 15.62
C VAL A 423 3.51 13.42 15.69
N GLU A 424 3.14 14.20 14.67
CA GLU A 424 3.34 15.64 14.64
C GLU A 424 2.48 16.32 15.70
N ASP A 425 1.20 15.95 15.81
CA ASP A 425 0.31 16.48 16.85
C ASP A 425 0.87 16.25 18.25
N ILE A 426 1.48 15.08 18.51
CA ILE A 426 2.14 14.82 19.80
C ILE A 426 3.32 15.76 20.01
N MET A 427 4.18 15.95 19.00
CA MET A 427 5.32 16.86 19.11
C MET A 427 4.85 18.30 19.34
N ASP A 428 3.81 18.75 18.64
CA ASP A 428 3.27 20.10 18.75
C ASP A 428 2.57 20.31 20.10
N LEU A 429 1.74 19.36 20.55
CA LEU A 429 1.12 19.40 21.86
C LEU A 429 2.19 19.50 22.94
N VAL A 430 3.21 18.63 22.93
CA VAL A 430 4.23 18.66 23.98
C VAL A 430 5.09 19.93 23.92
N ASN A 431 5.58 20.32 22.73
CA ASN A 431 6.50 21.45 22.59
C ASN A 431 5.84 22.81 22.84
N ASN A 432 4.57 22.96 22.43
CA ASN A 432 3.84 24.23 22.51
C ASN A 432 2.87 24.30 23.70
N ASP A 433 2.78 23.26 24.53
CA ASP A 433 1.95 23.29 25.74
C ASP A 433 2.38 24.42 26.69
N ALA A 434 1.39 25.18 27.17
CA ALA A 434 1.63 26.31 28.07
C ALA A 434 2.28 25.88 29.41
N THR A 435 1.99 24.67 29.89
CA THR A 435 2.56 24.12 31.13
C THR A 435 4.00 23.66 30.96
N ASN A 436 4.39 23.27 29.73
CA ASN A 436 5.76 22.93 29.39
C ASN A 436 6.66 24.18 29.45
N ALA A 437 6.18 25.33 28.97
CA ALA A 437 6.92 26.61 29.02
C ALA A 437 8.39 26.50 28.51
N GLY A 438 8.63 25.64 27.52
CA GLY A 438 9.94 25.39 26.91
C GLY A 438 10.91 24.54 27.71
N ARG A 439 10.46 23.89 28.81
CA ARG A 439 11.29 23.05 29.69
C ARG A 439 11.70 21.72 29.05
N ILE A 440 10.80 21.14 28.27
CA ILE A 440 10.99 19.90 27.54
C ILE A 440 10.87 20.19 26.04
N ARG A 441 11.76 19.58 25.26
CA ARG A 441 11.64 19.50 23.81
C ARG A 441 11.47 18.04 23.39
N LEU A 442 10.37 17.76 22.70
CA LEU A 442 10.11 16.50 22.03
C LEU A 442 10.50 16.63 20.55
N SER A 443 11.26 15.67 20.04
CA SER A 443 11.63 15.57 18.64
C SER A 443 11.64 14.12 18.19
N LEU A 444 11.88 13.86 16.91
CA LEU A 444 12.26 12.53 16.47
C LEU A 444 13.66 12.18 16.98
N ASN A 445 13.90 10.89 17.19
CA ASN A 445 15.23 10.37 17.48
C ASN A 445 16.10 10.42 16.21
N ASN A 446 17.42 10.25 16.36
CA ASN A 446 18.36 10.31 15.22
C ASN A 446 18.14 9.21 14.16
N ALA A 447 17.40 8.14 14.49
CA ALA A 447 17.02 7.10 13.53
C ALA A 447 15.72 7.43 12.78
N GLY A 448 14.94 8.41 13.26
CA GLY A 448 13.65 8.79 12.69
C GLY A 448 12.53 7.76 12.96
N ASN A 449 12.76 6.73 13.77
CA ASN A 449 11.82 5.62 14.03
C ASN A 449 11.17 5.68 15.43
N GLY A 450 11.50 6.69 16.22
CA GLY A 450 11.02 6.88 17.58
C GLY A 450 11.14 8.33 17.99
N LEU A 451 10.62 8.65 19.18
CA LEU A 451 10.70 10.00 19.74
C LEU A 451 11.95 10.16 20.61
N ALA A 452 12.38 11.40 20.83
CA ALA A 452 13.45 11.78 21.72
C ALA A 452 13.00 12.99 22.54
N VAL A 453 13.27 12.93 23.84
CA VAL A 453 12.93 13.97 24.80
C VAL A 453 14.23 14.64 25.24
N THR A 454 14.24 15.96 25.31
CA THR A 454 15.36 16.76 25.84
C THR A 454 14.86 17.76 26.87
N ASP A 455 15.40 17.69 28.08
CA ASP A 455 15.18 18.66 29.15
C ASP A 455 16.19 19.82 29.05
N THR A 456 15.66 21.04 28.98
CA THR A 456 16.40 22.29 28.82
C THR A 456 16.56 23.06 30.15
N THR A 457 15.92 22.61 31.23
CA THR A 457 15.82 23.37 32.49
C THR A 457 17.09 23.39 33.33
N GLY A 458 18.00 22.42 33.10
CA GLY A 458 19.16 22.18 33.96
C GLY A 458 18.76 21.62 35.33
N GLY A 459 19.75 21.27 36.16
CA GLY A 459 19.52 20.78 37.53
C GLY A 459 20.13 19.40 37.82
N GLY A 460 20.37 19.14 39.10
CA GLY A 460 21.01 17.92 39.59
C GLY A 460 20.06 16.72 39.74
N GLY A 461 18.75 16.90 39.56
CA GLY A 461 17.76 15.83 39.64
C GLY A 461 17.76 14.92 38.41
N ASN A 462 16.93 13.87 38.50
CA ASN A 462 16.66 12.96 37.39
C ASN A 462 15.45 13.44 36.59
N LEU A 463 15.49 13.25 35.28
CA LEU A 463 14.34 13.40 34.39
C LEU A 463 13.44 12.17 34.54
N ILE A 464 12.17 12.38 34.89
CA ILE A 464 11.16 11.31 35.00
C ILE A 464 10.08 11.56 33.96
N ILE A 465 9.75 10.53 33.19
CA ILE A 465 8.67 10.53 32.19
C ILE A 465 7.79 9.32 32.48
N GLY A 466 6.53 9.59 32.81
CA GLY A 466 5.55 8.58 33.21
C GLY A 466 4.25 8.66 32.41
N GLY A 467 3.39 7.68 32.62
CA GLY A 467 2.10 7.54 31.94
C GLY A 467 2.08 6.37 30.94
N ASP A 468 0.87 5.85 30.71
CA ASP A 468 0.65 4.74 29.76
C ASP A 468 0.93 5.20 28.32
N ALA A 469 0.61 6.46 28.00
CA ALA A 469 0.96 7.06 26.71
C ALA A 469 2.47 7.17 26.52
N ALA A 470 3.23 7.56 27.56
CA ALA A 470 4.69 7.61 27.50
C ALA A 470 5.32 6.22 27.26
N THR A 471 4.73 5.19 27.87
CA THR A 471 5.14 3.79 27.69
C THR A 471 4.87 3.34 26.26
N SER A 472 3.67 3.63 25.74
CA SER A 472 3.28 3.33 24.35
C SER A 472 4.14 4.07 23.32
N LEU A 473 4.62 5.26 23.65
CA LEU A 473 5.54 6.06 22.83
C LEU A 473 7.01 5.70 23.07
N GLY A 474 7.29 4.68 23.89
CA GLY A 474 8.63 4.18 24.13
C GLY A 474 9.58 5.18 24.80
N ILE A 475 9.05 6.26 25.40
CA ILE A 475 9.82 7.35 26.04
C ILE A 475 9.70 7.35 27.57
N ALA A 476 8.91 6.44 28.15
CA ALA A 476 8.82 6.30 29.61
C ALA A 476 10.19 5.97 30.22
N THR A 477 10.46 6.58 31.37
CA THR A 477 11.65 6.27 32.19
C THR A 477 11.28 5.34 33.33
N ASP A 478 12.28 4.75 33.99
CA ASP A 478 12.06 4.12 35.29
C ASP A 478 11.46 5.11 36.31
N PRO A 479 10.74 4.65 37.35
CA PRO A 479 10.19 5.53 38.39
C PRO A 479 11.23 6.36 39.14
N ALA A 480 12.50 5.91 39.17
CA ALA A 480 13.62 6.67 39.73
C ALA A 480 14.16 7.76 38.78
N GLY A 481 13.69 7.79 37.54
CA GLY A 481 14.13 8.69 36.48
C GLY A 481 15.52 8.37 35.91
N THR A 482 15.94 9.20 34.97
CA THR A 482 17.24 9.12 34.29
C THR A 482 18.10 10.35 34.63
N ALA A 483 19.38 10.13 34.94
CA ALA A 483 20.34 11.21 35.24
C ALA A 483 20.87 11.95 33.99
N SER A 484 20.36 11.59 32.81
CA SER A 484 20.58 12.28 31.54
C SER A 484 19.54 13.40 31.36
N ASN A 485 19.90 14.46 30.64
CA ASN A 485 18.94 15.47 30.21
C ASN A 485 18.21 15.07 28.92
N SER A 486 18.46 13.88 28.39
CA SER A 486 17.78 13.37 27.22
C SER A 486 17.41 11.90 27.38
N VAL A 487 16.22 11.55 26.89
CA VAL A 487 15.72 10.19 26.75
C VAL A 487 15.53 9.91 25.27
N ARG A 488 16.16 8.85 24.78
CA ARG A 488 15.92 8.33 23.43
C ARG A 488 14.84 7.27 23.52
N GLY A 489 13.74 7.48 22.83
CA GLY A 489 12.65 6.52 22.76
C GLY A 489 12.95 5.31 21.88
N ASN A 490 12.20 4.24 22.14
CA ASN A 490 12.22 3.00 21.37
C ASN A 490 11.65 3.18 19.96
N ASN A 491 11.81 2.14 19.12
CA ASN A 491 11.18 2.07 17.81
C ASN A 491 9.65 1.96 17.97
N LEU A 492 8.89 2.78 17.22
CA LEU A 492 7.42 2.90 17.29
C LEU A 492 6.69 2.30 16.09
N GLN A 493 7.38 1.56 15.23
CA GLN A 493 6.78 0.83 14.13
C GLN A 493 6.16 -0.50 14.55
#